data_AF-A0A7Y3LTC3-F1
#
_entry.id   AF-A0A7Y3LTC3-F1
#
_cell.length_a   1.000
_cell.length_b   1.000
_cell.length_c   1.000
_cell.angle_alpha   90.00
_cell.angle_beta   90.00
_cell.angle_gamma   90.00
#
_symmetry.space_group_name_H-M   'P 1'
#
loop_
_entity.id
_entity.type
_entity.pdbx_description
1 polymer ?
#
loop_
_entity_poly.entity_id
_entity_poly.type
_entity_poly.pdbx_seq_one_letter_code
_entity_poly.pdbx_strand_id
1 'polypeptide(L)'
;MTDSASTAKHTPPKPPGLRERMRATVRAEVTEVALRLFTDQGFERTTADQIAAEAGLSRASLFRYFGTKEDIVLSGLEGDGQHVAEALAARPDEERPWVALRRAFDVLVRVNEEAPEQTLSFLRLLQQTPSLRARHFEKQLQWQEQMVPEIARRLEAGPGRPEDPRPTALVAAALACLDAAARGWVACEGTVSLALLLDRAMGALTE
;
A
#
# COMPACT_ATOMS: atom_id res chain seq x y z
N MET A 1 -0.63 -50.32 2.31
CA MET A 1 -0.29 -49.85 0.94
C MET A 1 -0.84 -48.44 0.83
N THR A 2 -0.13 -47.43 1.34
CA THR A 2 0.79 -46.55 0.57
C THR A 2 0.06 -45.87 -0.59
N ASP A 3 -0.44 -44.65 -0.40
CA ASP A 3 0.28 -43.36 -0.41
C ASP A 3 0.45 -42.82 -1.83
N SER A 4 -0.13 -41.64 -2.09
CA SER A 4 0.25 -40.70 -3.16
C SER A 4 -0.52 -39.39 -2.99
N ALA A 5 -0.13 -38.63 -1.97
CA ALA A 5 -0.36 -37.19 -1.95
C ALA A 5 0.44 -36.55 -3.09
N SER A 6 -0.25 -35.99 -4.08
CA SER A 6 0.35 -35.19 -5.14
C SER A 6 0.77 -33.84 -4.57
N THR A 7 2.02 -33.75 -4.11
CA THR A 7 2.65 -32.48 -3.71
C THR A 7 2.91 -31.64 -4.96
N ALA A 8 2.07 -30.63 -5.19
CA ALA A 8 2.35 -29.57 -6.14
C ALA A 8 3.62 -28.82 -5.68
N LYS A 9 4.69 -28.94 -6.46
CA LYS A 9 5.95 -28.24 -6.22
C LYS A 9 5.74 -26.74 -6.40
N HIS A 10 5.61 -26.01 -5.28
CA HIS A 10 5.72 -24.57 -5.26
C HIS A 10 7.14 -24.18 -5.71
N THR A 11 7.26 -23.73 -6.96
CA THR A 11 8.53 -23.22 -7.47
C THR A 11 8.68 -21.80 -6.92
N PRO A 12 9.73 -21.51 -6.13
CA PRO A 12 9.92 -20.16 -5.60
C PRO A 12 10.13 -19.17 -6.76
N PRO A 13 9.66 -17.92 -6.61
CA PRO A 13 9.78 -16.91 -7.65
C PRO A 13 11.24 -16.70 -8.05
N LYS A 14 11.49 -16.62 -9.36
CA LYS A 14 12.84 -16.44 -9.93
C LYS A 14 13.42 -15.12 -9.40
N PRO A 15 14.67 -15.10 -8.88
CA PRO A 15 15.24 -13.88 -8.33
C PRO A 15 15.30 -12.78 -9.40
N PRO A 16 15.00 -11.53 -9.03
CA PRO A 16 14.87 -10.44 -9.99
C PRO A 16 16.14 -10.28 -10.82
N GLY A 17 15.96 -9.98 -12.10
CA GLY A 17 17.07 -9.77 -13.03
C GLY A 17 17.92 -8.57 -12.59
N LEU A 18 19.18 -8.51 -13.03
CA LEU A 18 20.08 -7.38 -12.73
C LEU A 18 19.44 -6.02 -13.09
N ARG A 19 18.64 -5.98 -14.16
CA ARG A 19 17.91 -4.79 -14.60
C ARG A 19 16.80 -4.37 -13.62
N GLU A 20 16.08 -5.31 -13.02
CA GLU A 20 15.03 -5.02 -12.05
C GLU A 20 15.63 -4.54 -10.74
N ARG A 21 16.73 -5.15 -10.29
CA ARG A 21 17.47 -4.69 -9.11
C ARG A 21 18.01 -3.28 -9.31
N MET A 22 18.66 -3.01 -10.44
CA MET A 22 19.16 -1.68 -10.77
C MET A 22 18.02 -0.66 -10.81
N ARG A 23 16.87 -1.03 -11.38
CA ARG A 23 15.67 -0.18 -11.41
C ARG A 23 15.14 0.10 -10.00
N ALA A 24 15.09 -0.89 -9.12
CA ALA A 24 14.66 -0.72 -7.74
C ALA A 24 15.62 0.20 -6.96
N THR A 25 16.93 0.03 -7.11
CA THR A 25 17.95 0.89 -6.48
C THR A 25 17.78 2.35 -6.90
N VAL A 26 17.70 2.62 -8.21
CA VAL A 26 17.49 3.99 -8.72
C VAL A 26 16.18 4.58 -8.19
N ARG A 27 15.12 3.78 -8.08
CA ARG A 27 13.86 4.27 -7.52
C ARG A 27 13.97 4.63 -6.05
N ALA A 28 14.65 3.81 -5.24
CA ALA A 28 14.86 4.11 -3.82
C ALA A 28 15.66 5.41 -3.63
N GLU A 29 16.76 5.58 -4.36
CA GLU A 29 17.61 6.79 -4.31
C GLU A 29 16.82 8.05 -4.68
N VAL A 30 16.06 8.01 -5.77
CA VAL A 30 15.23 9.15 -6.19
C VAL A 30 14.15 9.48 -5.17
N THR A 31 13.55 8.45 -4.55
CA THR A 31 12.48 8.64 -3.55
C THR A 31 13.02 9.31 -2.30
N GLU A 32 14.21 8.92 -1.85
CA GLU A 32 14.88 9.54 -0.71
C GLU A 32 15.22 11.02 -1.00
N VAL A 33 15.80 11.31 -2.16
CA VAL A 33 16.10 12.69 -2.61
C VAL A 33 14.82 13.52 -2.63
N ALA A 34 13.76 12.99 -3.23
CA ALA A 34 12.50 13.70 -3.36
C ALA A 34 11.85 13.95 -2.00
N LEU A 35 11.80 12.97 -1.11
CA LEU A 35 11.24 13.12 0.25
C LEU A 35 11.98 14.18 1.06
N ARG A 36 13.32 14.22 0.98
CA ARG A 36 14.13 15.27 1.60
C ARG A 36 13.73 16.65 1.07
N LEU A 37 13.74 16.83 -0.25
CA LEU A 37 13.34 18.09 -0.87
C LEU A 37 11.91 18.50 -0.47
N PHE A 38 10.95 17.58 -0.54
CA PHE A 38 9.57 17.88 -0.15
C PHE A 38 9.44 18.27 1.33
N THR A 39 10.26 17.71 2.20
CA THR A 39 10.28 18.06 3.63
C THR A 39 10.88 19.45 3.84
N ASP A 40 12.01 19.76 3.18
CA ASP A 40 12.76 20.99 3.38
C ASP A 40 12.06 22.22 2.77
N GLN A 41 11.55 22.08 1.55
CA GLN A 41 10.96 23.20 0.81
C GLN A 41 9.46 23.04 0.55
N GLY A 42 8.84 21.93 0.92
CA GLY A 42 7.41 21.67 0.65
C GLY A 42 7.17 21.09 -0.75
N PHE A 43 6.05 20.36 -0.90
CA PHE A 43 5.69 19.71 -2.15
C PHE A 43 5.62 20.71 -3.31
N GLU A 44 4.78 21.74 -3.21
CA GLU A 44 4.52 22.67 -4.33
C GLU A 44 5.76 23.40 -4.86
N ARG A 45 6.68 23.77 -3.97
CA ARG A 45 7.91 24.49 -4.35
C ARG A 45 8.98 23.57 -4.94
N THR A 46 8.86 22.27 -4.76
CA THR A 46 9.81 21.29 -5.31
C THR A 46 9.45 20.94 -6.74
N THR A 47 10.38 21.10 -7.68
CA THR A 47 10.15 20.75 -9.09
C THR A 47 10.74 19.39 -9.45
N ALA A 48 10.19 18.76 -10.49
CA ALA A 48 10.76 17.52 -11.04
C ALA A 48 12.19 17.73 -11.58
N ASP A 49 12.52 18.94 -12.03
CA ASP A 49 13.87 19.25 -12.52
C ASP A 49 14.88 19.30 -11.38
N GLN A 50 14.50 19.84 -10.21
CA GLN A 50 15.35 19.83 -9.01
C GLN A 50 15.62 18.39 -8.55
N ILE A 51 14.56 17.57 -8.45
CA ILE A 51 14.69 16.16 -8.07
C ILE A 51 15.59 15.41 -9.06
N ALA A 52 15.39 15.62 -10.36
CA ALA A 52 16.19 14.98 -11.40
C ALA A 52 17.67 15.40 -11.30
N ALA A 53 17.94 16.70 -11.14
CA ALA A 53 19.30 17.22 -11.01
C ALA A 53 20.03 16.64 -9.79
N GLU A 54 19.36 16.58 -8.64
CA GLU A 54 19.95 16.08 -7.41
C GLU A 54 20.11 14.55 -7.40
N ALA A 55 19.23 13.82 -8.08
CA ALA A 55 19.34 12.37 -8.29
C ALA A 55 20.28 11.98 -9.46
N GLY A 56 20.92 12.94 -10.13
CA GLY A 56 21.79 12.66 -11.28
C GLY A 56 21.07 12.09 -12.51
N LEU A 57 19.78 12.39 -12.67
CA LEU A 57 18.94 11.94 -13.77
C LEU A 57 18.53 13.12 -14.68
N SER A 58 18.18 12.81 -15.93
CA SER A 58 17.42 13.76 -16.74
C SER A 58 15.94 13.76 -16.34
N ARG A 59 15.24 14.89 -16.52
CA ARG A 59 13.78 15.00 -16.31
C ARG A 59 13.00 13.89 -17.03
N ALA A 60 13.39 13.58 -18.28
CA ALA A 60 12.79 12.50 -19.05
C ALA A 60 13.04 11.11 -18.43
N SER A 61 14.24 10.87 -17.88
CA SER A 61 14.53 9.63 -17.16
C SER A 61 13.72 9.52 -15.88
N LEU A 62 13.61 10.60 -15.11
CA LEU A 62 12.81 10.66 -13.90
C LEU A 62 11.34 10.26 -14.18
N PHE A 63 10.70 10.91 -15.15
CA PHE A 63 9.32 10.56 -15.52
C PHE A 63 9.18 9.18 -16.15
N ARG A 64 10.22 8.62 -16.78
CA ARG A 64 10.20 7.22 -17.21
C ARG A 64 10.17 6.24 -16.04
N TYR A 65 10.78 6.58 -14.90
CA TYR A 65 10.75 5.74 -13.70
C TYR A 65 9.43 5.86 -12.93
N PHE A 66 8.86 7.07 -12.84
CA PHE A 66 7.75 7.36 -11.90
C PHE A 66 6.46 7.85 -12.55
N GLY A 67 6.49 8.40 -13.77
CA GLY A 67 5.30 8.92 -14.46
C GLY A 67 4.92 10.34 -14.05
N THR A 68 4.70 10.61 -12.77
CA THR A 68 4.34 11.94 -12.23
C THR A 68 5.17 12.30 -11.00
N LYS A 69 5.09 13.56 -10.55
CA LYS A 69 5.76 14.00 -9.30
C LYS A 69 5.09 13.39 -8.08
N GLU A 70 3.77 13.26 -8.11
CA GLU A 70 2.96 12.58 -7.11
C GLU A 70 3.36 11.10 -6.99
N ASP A 71 3.60 10.43 -8.13
CA ASP A 71 4.05 9.04 -8.13
C ASP A 71 5.47 8.85 -7.58
N ILE A 72 6.32 9.88 -7.57
CA ILE A 72 7.62 9.82 -6.87
C ILE A 72 7.37 9.71 -5.37
N VAL A 73 6.50 10.56 -4.81
CA VAL A 73 6.13 10.51 -3.39
C VAL A 73 5.48 9.17 -3.05
N LEU A 74 4.49 8.77 -3.84
CA LEU A 74 3.69 7.57 -3.59
C LEU A 74 4.40 6.28 -3.99
N SER A 75 5.64 6.34 -4.48
CA SER A 75 6.43 5.15 -4.82
C SER A 75 6.79 4.31 -3.60
N GLY A 76 6.87 4.92 -2.42
CA GLY A 76 7.03 4.19 -1.16
C GLY A 76 5.82 3.31 -0.80
N LEU A 77 4.65 3.57 -1.40
CA LEU A 77 3.45 2.74 -1.29
C LEU A 77 3.30 1.76 -2.45
N GLU A 78 4.25 1.72 -3.38
CA GLU A 78 4.19 0.80 -4.50
C GLU A 78 4.43 -0.62 -4.01
N GLY A 79 3.54 -1.54 -4.36
CA GLY A 79 3.60 -2.91 -3.89
C GLY A 79 2.82 -3.16 -2.60
N ASP A 80 2.45 -2.13 -1.82
CA ASP A 80 1.66 -2.31 -0.60
C ASP A 80 0.32 -3.01 -0.86
N GLY A 81 -0.41 -2.61 -1.91
CA GLY A 81 -1.65 -3.28 -2.31
C GLY A 81 -1.44 -4.77 -2.62
N GLN A 82 -0.33 -5.10 -3.30
CA GLN A 82 0.04 -6.47 -3.61
C GLN A 82 0.43 -7.24 -2.35
N HIS A 83 1.23 -6.65 -1.46
CA HIS A 83 1.61 -7.26 -0.18
C HIS A 83 0.39 -7.51 0.72
N VAL A 84 -0.56 -6.58 0.75
CA VAL A 84 -1.82 -6.75 1.49
C VAL A 84 -2.66 -7.85 0.85
N ALA A 85 -2.77 -7.90 -0.48
CA ALA A 85 -3.51 -8.95 -1.17
C ALA A 85 -2.90 -10.35 -0.95
N GLU A 86 -1.57 -10.45 -0.96
CA GLU A 86 -0.84 -11.68 -0.63
C GLU A 86 -1.03 -12.09 0.83
N ALA A 87 -0.93 -11.14 1.75
CA ALA A 87 -1.18 -11.37 3.18
C ALA A 87 -2.63 -11.80 3.45
N LEU A 88 -3.58 -11.24 2.69
CA LEU A 88 -4.99 -11.62 2.73
C LEU A 88 -5.20 -13.05 2.23
N ALA A 89 -4.59 -13.41 1.10
CA ALA A 89 -4.67 -14.76 0.54
C ALA A 89 -4.01 -15.81 1.45
N ALA A 90 -3.02 -15.43 2.24
CA ALA A 90 -2.35 -16.30 3.20
C ALA A 90 -3.13 -16.49 4.53
N ARG A 91 -4.25 -15.80 4.74
CA ARG A 91 -5.07 -15.94 5.96
C ARG A 91 -5.81 -17.30 5.97
N PRO A 92 -6.01 -17.93 7.14
CA PRO A 92 -6.84 -19.14 7.25
C PRO A 92 -8.24 -18.94 6.66
N ASP A 93 -8.80 -19.98 6.04
CA ASP A 93 -10.10 -19.91 5.34
C ASP A 93 -11.28 -19.79 6.32
N GLU A 94 -11.10 -20.25 7.55
CA GLU A 94 -12.10 -20.17 8.62
C GLU A 94 -12.28 -18.73 9.15
N GLU A 95 -11.36 -17.82 8.82
CA GLU A 95 -11.48 -16.42 9.24
C GLU A 95 -12.56 -15.71 8.44
N ARG A 96 -13.49 -15.08 9.18
CA ARG A 96 -14.47 -14.16 8.59
C ARG A 96 -13.75 -13.12 7.71
N PRO A 97 -14.26 -12.77 6.52
CA PRO A 97 -13.58 -11.86 5.59
C PRO A 97 -13.12 -10.54 6.21
N TRP A 98 -13.92 -9.94 7.08
CA TRP A 98 -13.56 -8.71 7.78
C TRP A 98 -12.35 -8.86 8.71
N VAL A 99 -12.25 -10.01 9.40
CA VAL A 99 -11.10 -10.32 10.27
C VAL A 99 -9.85 -10.57 9.41
N ALA A 100 -10.00 -11.30 8.31
CA ALA A 100 -8.90 -11.54 7.38
C ALA A 100 -8.35 -10.22 6.80
N LEU A 101 -9.23 -9.29 6.41
CA LEU A 101 -8.84 -7.94 5.96
C LEU A 101 -8.07 -7.17 7.03
N ARG A 102 -8.56 -7.16 8.28
CA ARG A 102 -7.86 -6.50 9.38
C ARG A 102 -6.44 -7.06 9.56
N ARG A 103 -6.30 -8.39 9.54
CA ARG A 103 -5.01 -9.07 9.70
C ARG A 103 -4.10 -8.88 8.49
N ALA A 104 -4.64 -8.77 7.29
CA ALA A 104 -3.85 -8.48 6.09
C ALA A 104 -3.12 -7.13 6.21
N PHE A 105 -3.74 -6.12 6.82
CA PHE A 105 -3.11 -4.82 7.05
C PHE A 105 -1.97 -4.83 8.08
N ASP A 106 -1.74 -5.93 8.81
CA ASP A 106 -0.58 -6.04 9.72
C ASP A 106 0.76 -5.90 8.96
N VAL A 107 0.80 -6.16 7.65
CA VAL A 107 1.99 -5.87 6.82
C VAL A 107 2.35 -4.38 6.81
N LEU A 108 1.35 -3.50 6.70
CA LEU A 108 1.54 -2.05 6.66
C LEU A 108 1.85 -1.50 8.05
N VAL A 109 1.22 -2.07 9.08
CA VAL A 109 1.51 -1.75 10.48
C VAL A 109 2.99 -2.02 10.81
N ARG A 110 3.55 -3.15 10.37
CA ARG A 110 4.97 -3.46 10.61
C ARG A 110 5.91 -2.48 9.90
N VAL A 111 5.64 -2.14 8.65
CA VAL A 111 6.42 -1.12 7.90
C VAL A 111 6.41 0.22 8.67
N ASN A 112 5.26 0.59 9.22
CA ASN A 112 5.12 1.78 10.05
C ASN A 112 5.91 1.70 11.36
N GLU A 113 5.94 0.54 12.03
CA GLU A 113 6.69 0.33 13.28
C GLU A 113 8.21 0.35 13.07
N GLU A 114 8.70 -0.04 11.89
CA GLU A 114 10.11 -0.02 11.53
C GLU A 114 10.64 1.40 11.29
N ALA A 115 9.80 2.31 10.78
CA ALA A 115 10.20 3.67 10.41
C ALA A 115 9.12 4.75 10.74
N PRO A 116 8.70 4.89 12.01
CA PRO A 116 7.52 5.68 12.37
C PRO A 116 7.65 7.17 12.02
N GLU A 117 8.81 7.78 12.22
CA GLU A 117 9.02 9.20 11.88
C GLU A 117 8.94 9.46 10.38
N GLN A 118 9.45 8.52 9.57
CA GLN A 118 9.42 8.61 8.12
C GLN A 118 8.00 8.41 7.60
N THR A 119 7.27 7.40 8.10
CA THR A 119 5.86 7.18 7.75
C THR A 119 4.98 8.36 8.18
N LEU A 120 5.22 8.93 9.35
CA LEU A 120 4.48 10.09 9.85
C LEU A 120 4.70 11.33 8.96
N SER A 121 5.95 11.58 8.57
CA SER A 121 6.32 12.69 7.67
C SER A 121 5.68 12.53 6.29
N PHE A 122 5.73 11.30 5.75
CA PHE A 122 5.08 10.95 4.49
C PHE A 122 3.55 11.14 4.55
N LEU A 123 2.89 10.61 5.58
CA LEU A 123 1.43 10.73 5.72
C LEU A 123 0.98 12.17 5.97
N ARG A 124 1.77 12.99 6.68
CA ARG A 124 1.53 14.44 6.80
C ARG A 124 1.55 15.12 5.44
N LEU A 125 2.59 14.87 4.65
CA LEU A 125 2.74 15.44 3.30
C LEU A 125 1.56 15.04 2.40
N LEU A 126 1.20 13.76 2.43
CA LEU A 126 0.07 13.21 1.69
C LEU A 126 -1.23 13.87 2.11
N GLN A 127 -1.53 13.97 3.40
CA GLN A 127 -2.80 14.52 3.91
C GLN A 127 -2.94 16.03 3.71
N GLN A 128 -1.82 16.77 3.70
CA GLN A 128 -1.82 18.23 3.52
C GLN A 128 -1.88 18.66 2.06
N THR A 129 -1.57 17.77 1.11
CA THR A 129 -1.44 18.11 -0.32
C THR A 129 -2.59 17.50 -1.14
N PRO A 130 -3.52 18.31 -1.69
CA PRO A 130 -4.68 17.80 -2.42
C PRO A 130 -4.35 16.88 -3.61
N SER A 131 -3.32 17.19 -4.41
CA SER A 131 -2.95 16.34 -5.55
C SER A 131 -2.42 14.97 -5.13
N LEU A 132 -1.65 14.91 -4.02
CA LEU A 132 -1.20 13.65 -3.44
C LEU A 132 -2.37 12.81 -2.92
N ARG A 133 -3.38 13.43 -2.29
CA ARG A 133 -4.59 12.73 -1.86
C ARG A 133 -5.37 12.14 -3.03
N ALA A 134 -5.58 12.92 -4.09
CA ALA A 134 -6.27 12.47 -5.28
C ALA A 134 -5.54 11.28 -5.92
N ARG A 135 -4.22 11.39 -6.10
CA ARG A 135 -3.40 10.32 -6.66
C ARG A 135 -3.33 9.08 -5.76
N HIS A 136 -3.31 9.26 -4.45
CA HIS A 136 -3.38 8.15 -3.49
C HIS A 136 -4.72 7.41 -3.59
N PHE A 137 -5.83 8.14 -3.70
CA PHE A 137 -7.16 7.54 -3.89
C PHE A 137 -7.24 6.72 -5.18
N GLU A 138 -6.68 7.21 -6.28
CA GLU A 138 -6.57 6.43 -7.53
C GLU A 138 -5.79 5.12 -7.34
N LYS A 139 -4.68 5.14 -6.59
CA LYS A 139 -3.92 3.92 -6.25
C LYS A 139 -4.71 2.99 -5.33
N GLN A 140 -5.48 3.51 -4.38
CA GLN A 140 -6.35 2.69 -3.53
C GLN A 140 -7.41 1.95 -4.34
N LEU A 141 -7.95 2.53 -5.42
CA LEU A 141 -8.85 1.82 -6.32
C LEU A 141 -8.17 0.60 -6.97
N GLN A 142 -6.88 0.72 -7.35
CA GLN A 142 -6.10 -0.41 -7.87
C GLN A 142 -5.87 -1.49 -6.79
N TRP A 143 -5.68 -1.10 -5.54
CA TRP A 143 -5.56 -2.06 -4.43
C TRP A 143 -6.87 -2.82 -4.22
N GLN A 144 -8.02 -2.15 -4.40
CA GLN A 144 -9.33 -2.82 -4.32
C GLN A 144 -9.42 -3.94 -5.36
N GLU A 145 -9.02 -3.67 -6.60
CA GLU A 145 -9.03 -4.67 -7.68
C GLU A 145 -8.18 -5.91 -7.35
N GLN A 146 -7.09 -5.74 -6.59
CA GLN A 146 -6.22 -6.84 -6.16
C GLN A 146 -6.81 -7.68 -5.02
N MET A 147 -7.55 -7.05 -4.10
CA MET A 147 -8.07 -7.71 -2.88
C MET A 147 -9.47 -8.30 -3.05
N VAL A 148 -10.30 -7.71 -3.91
CA VAL A 148 -11.70 -8.12 -4.15
C VAL A 148 -11.84 -9.62 -4.53
N PRO A 149 -11.00 -10.20 -5.40
CA PRO A 149 -11.13 -11.61 -5.77
C PRO A 149 -11.03 -12.57 -4.59
N GLU A 150 -10.15 -12.29 -3.63
CA GLU A 150 -9.97 -13.15 -2.46
C GLU A 150 -11.14 -13.04 -1.48
N ILE A 151 -11.70 -11.84 -1.29
CA ILE A 151 -12.93 -11.67 -0.49
C ILE A 151 -14.13 -12.34 -1.15
N ALA A 152 -14.25 -12.26 -2.48
CA ALA A 152 -15.29 -12.94 -3.23
C ALA A 152 -15.20 -14.46 -3.05
N ARG A 153 -13.99 -15.04 -3.11
CA ARG A 153 -13.73 -16.46 -2.82
C ARG A 153 -14.22 -16.86 -1.43
N ARG A 154 -13.82 -16.11 -0.39
CA ARG A 154 -14.20 -16.39 1.02
C ARG A 154 -15.70 -16.28 1.28
N LEU A 155 -16.39 -15.42 0.55
CA LEU A 155 -17.84 -15.25 0.66
C LEU A 155 -18.63 -16.29 -0.14
N GLU A 156 -17.94 -17.20 -0.85
CA GLU A 156 -18.53 -18.08 -1.86
C GLU A 156 -19.35 -17.29 -2.91
N ALA A 157 -19.01 -16.02 -3.08
CA ALA A 157 -19.48 -15.16 -4.15
C ALA A 157 -18.65 -15.52 -5.39
N GLY A 158 -18.90 -16.70 -5.94
CA GLY A 158 -18.15 -17.21 -7.08
C GLY A 158 -18.23 -16.28 -8.30
N PRO A 159 -17.36 -16.48 -9.32
CA PRO A 159 -17.29 -15.67 -10.54
C PRO A 159 -18.60 -15.59 -11.36
N GLY A 160 -19.67 -16.25 -10.93
CA GLY A 160 -21.01 -16.18 -11.51
C GLY A 160 -21.96 -15.16 -10.86
N ARG A 161 -21.50 -14.33 -9.90
CA ARG A 161 -22.30 -13.26 -9.28
C ARG A 161 -21.62 -11.88 -9.34
N PRO A 162 -21.35 -11.34 -10.55
CA PRO A 162 -20.73 -10.02 -10.69
C PRO A 162 -21.56 -8.87 -10.09
N GLU A 163 -22.84 -9.10 -9.85
CA GLU A 163 -23.77 -8.16 -9.22
C GLU A 163 -23.64 -8.08 -7.69
N ASP A 164 -22.92 -9.01 -7.04
CA ASP A 164 -22.78 -9.03 -5.58
C ASP A 164 -21.85 -7.91 -5.10
N PRO A 165 -22.38 -6.88 -4.40
CA PRO A 165 -21.56 -5.75 -3.98
C PRO A 165 -20.71 -6.05 -2.74
N ARG A 166 -20.96 -7.18 -2.05
CA ARG A 166 -20.36 -7.47 -0.73
C ARG A 166 -18.83 -7.51 -0.75
N PRO A 167 -18.15 -8.15 -1.72
CA PRO A 167 -16.69 -8.17 -1.75
C PRO A 167 -16.10 -6.76 -1.89
N THR A 168 -16.60 -5.99 -2.86
CA THR A 168 -16.16 -4.60 -3.09
C THR A 168 -16.45 -3.72 -1.89
N ALA A 169 -17.65 -3.82 -1.29
CA ALA A 169 -18.03 -3.04 -0.12
C ALA A 169 -17.11 -3.33 1.09
N LEU A 170 -16.78 -4.59 1.36
CA LEU A 170 -15.88 -4.96 2.45
C LEU A 170 -14.46 -4.42 2.23
N VAL A 171 -13.90 -4.55 1.03
CA VAL A 171 -12.55 -4.04 0.75
C VAL A 171 -12.52 -2.51 0.82
N ALA A 172 -13.49 -1.84 0.20
CA ALA A 172 -13.59 -0.38 0.23
C ALA A 172 -13.76 0.15 1.66
N ALA A 173 -14.61 -0.49 2.48
CA ALA A 173 -14.79 -0.13 3.88
C ALA A 173 -13.49 -0.34 4.69
N ALA A 174 -12.79 -1.45 4.48
CA ALA A 174 -11.53 -1.72 5.18
C ALA A 174 -10.44 -0.68 4.84
N LEU A 175 -10.32 -0.29 3.56
CA LEU A 175 -9.39 0.78 3.14
C LEU A 175 -9.80 2.15 3.72
N ALA A 176 -11.10 2.44 3.81
CA ALA A 176 -11.58 3.65 4.47
C ALA A 176 -11.24 3.67 5.97
N CYS A 177 -11.32 2.53 6.66
CA CYS A 177 -10.86 2.39 8.05
C CYS A 177 -9.35 2.63 8.18
N LEU A 178 -8.55 2.12 7.23
CA LEU A 178 -7.10 2.35 7.20
C LEU A 178 -6.76 3.84 7.01
N ASP A 179 -7.42 4.52 6.08
CA ASP A 179 -7.28 5.96 5.85
C ASP A 179 -7.72 6.78 7.08
N ALA A 180 -8.81 6.40 7.74
CA ALA A 180 -9.24 7.02 9.00
C ALA A 180 -8.22 6.82 10.14
N ALA A 181 -7.65 5.61 10.27
CA ALA A 181 -6.61 5.32 11.23
C ALA A 181 -5.33 6.14 10.96
N ALA A 182 -4.90 6.24 9.70
CA ALA A 182 -3.76 7.05 9.29
C ALA A 182 -3.95 8.55 9.57
N ARG A 183 -5.16 9.09 9.37
CA ARG A 183 -5.50 10.47 9.77
C ARG A 183 -5.43 10.66 11.29
N GLY A 184 -6.01 9.75 12.05
CA GLY A 184 -5.94 9.79 13.51
C GLY A 184 -4.49 9.72 14.02
N TRP A 185 -3.68 8.90 13.37
CA TRP A 185 -2.27 8.71 13.69
C TRP A 185 -1.44 9.96 13.46
N VAL A 186 -1.66 10.63 12.32
CA VAL A 186 -1.06 11.94 12.03
C VAL A 186 -1.51 13.01 13.03
N ALA A 187 -2.81 13.05 13.36
CA ALA A 187 -3.38 14.03 14.28
C ALA A 187 -2.84 13.91 15.71
N CYS A 188 -2.51 12.68 16.15
CA CYS A 188 -1.88 12.44 17.45
C CYS A 188 -0.35 12.39 17.40
N GLU A 189 0.27 12.80 16.29
CA GLU A 189 1.73 12.80 16.10
C GLU A 189 2.38 11.44 16.37
N GLY A 190 1.68 10.36 16.04
CA GLY A 190 2.16 8.99 16.22
C GLY A 190 2.18 8.48 17.67
N THR A 191 1.69 9.27 18.65
CA THR A 191 1.69 8.90 20.07
C THR A 191 0.81 7.69 20.41
N VAL A 192 -0.15 7.37 19.53
CA VAL A 192 -0.98 6.17 19.62
C VAL A 192 -0.56 5.22 18.51
N SER A 193 -0.47 3.91 18.77
CA SER A 193 -0.12 2.93 17.72
C SER A 193 -1.15 2.95 16.57
N LEU A 194 -0.65 2.89 15.33
CA LEU A 194 -1.48 2.75 14.13
C LEU A 194 -2.34 1.48 14.18
N ALA A 195 -1.82 0.39 14.73
CA ALA A 195 -2.56 -0.86 14.90
C ALA A 195 -3.82 -0.67 15.77
N LEU A 196 -3.67 0.06 16.89
CA LEU A 196 -4.77 0.34 17.81
C LEU A 196 -5.82 1.26 17.17
N LEU A 197 -5.38 2.26 16.40
CA LEU A 197 -6.30 3.14 15.67
C LEU A 197 -7.05 2.38 14.57
N LEU A 198 -6.38 1.45 13.90
CA LEU A 198 -7.00 0.57 12.91
C LEU A 198 -8.02 -0.38 13.53
N ASP A 199 -7.71 -0.97 14.70
CA ASP A 199 -8.65 -1.78 15.47
C ASP A 199 -9.91 -0.99 15.83
N ARG A 200 -9.76 0.25 16.31
CA ARG A 200 -10.89 1.14 16.62
C ARG A 200 -11.72 1.46 15.36
N ALA A 201 -11.06 1.82 14.26
CA ALA A 201 -11.74 2.20 13.03
C ALA A 201 -12.52 1.02 12.41
N MET A 202 -11.94 -0.18 12.41
CA MET A 202 -12.62 -1.38 11.89
C MET A 202 -13.66 -1.94 12.85
N GLY A 203 -13.47 -1.77 14.17
CA GLY A 203 -14.43 -2.17 15.20
C GLY A 203 -15.76 -1.40 15.11
N ALA A 204 -15.71 -0.13 14.74
CA ALA A 204 -16.89 0.73 14.59
C ALA A 204 -17.91 0.27 13.53
N LEU A 205 -17.53 -0.67 12.65
CA LEU A 205 -18.43 -1.25 11.64
C LEU A 205 -18.95 -2.64 12.02
N THR A 206 -18.57 -3.15 13.20
CA THR A 206 -18.95 -4.47 13.71
C THR A 206 -19.74 -4.42 15.01
N GLU A 207 -19.87 -3.23 15.60
CA GLU A 207 -20.80 -2.90 16.68
C GLU A 207 -22.22 -2.72 16.13
#